data_AF-A0AAD9WC48-F1
#
_entry.id   AF-A0AAD9WC48-F1
#
_cell.length_a   1.000
_cell.length_b   1.000
_cell.length_c   1.000
_cell.angle_alpha   90.00
_cell.angle_beta   90.00
_cell.angle_gamma   90.00
#
_symmetry.space_group_name_H-M   'P 1'
#
loop_
_entity.id
_entity.type
_entity.pdbx_description
1 polymer ?
#
loop_
_entity_poly.entity_id
_entity_poly.type
_entity_poly.pdbx_seq_one_letter_code
_entity_poly.pdbx_strand_id
1 'polypeptide(L)'
;MPQKFAFTTAAMATALEETPVSYEELAEIERAFDDVETEIIRKQIDLTTPLYTSRQKTLSKIPNFWPLVLEQAPPDIDQYIQPSDSALLLSSLSSLSVTHFESSLPGGDPRSVAIRFEFSANEYFEDRVLEKKFWWRRAKDGWTGLVSEPVGIDWKKGKDLTGGLGTLVARAWEARSTTNGKGKMAEGKEKGELSAEHKALKKAIDGTSMGGLSFFAWFSFIGRHISAEESAAANALEDRKREARKKGTVVETGVMEEEEGEEEEGEEEEDMSLEIFPDGDDLAVAISDDLWPGAIKYFTQAQEQDALSSSDFESDDENDDEKEDEDEKDAPSPLHSEPETSDAEMGRPKKKARKE
;
A
#
# COMPACT_ATOMS: atom_id res chain seq x y z
N MET A 1 35.13 -33.00 -25.66
CA MET A 1 35.25 -32.67 -24.22
C MET A 1 34.70 -31.26 -24.04
N PRO A 2 33.70 -31.03 -23.19
CA PRO A 2 33.19 -29.67 -22.95
C PRO A 2 34.19 -28.93 -22.06
N GLN A 3 34.66 -27.76 -22.52
CA GLN A 3 35.44 -26.85 -21.68
C GLN A 3 34.49 -26.26 -20.64
N LYS A 4 34.67 -26.67 -19.38
CA LYS A 4 34.05 -26.01 -18.23
C LYS A 4 34.77 -24.67 -18.03
N PHE A 5 34.17 -23.57 -18.48
CA PHE A 5 34.60 -22.24 -18.05
C PHE A 5 34.21 -22.09 -16.58
N ALA A 6 35.19 -22.20 -15.68
CA ALA A 6 35.02 -21.82 -14.30
C ALA A 6 34.99 -20.29 -14.24
N PHE A 7 33.78 -19.72 -14.21
CA PHE A 7 33.59 -18.31 -13.84
C PHE A 7 33.97 -18.18 -12.37
N THR A 8 35.21 -17.75 -12.13
CA THR A 8 35.71 -17.44 -10.79
C THR A 8 35.46 -15.96 -10.51
N THR A 9 35.16 -15.60 -9.27
CA THR A 9 34.97 -14.21 -8.82
C THR A 9 36.15 -13.32 -9.20
N ALA A 10 37.37 -13.87 -9.22
CA ALA A 10 38.58 -13.18 -9.68
C ALA A 10 38.53 -12.84 -11.18
N ALA A 11 38.10 -13.76 -12.05
CA ALA A 11 37.97 -13.50 -13.48
C ALA A 11 36.86 -12.48 -13.79
N MET A 12 35.80 -12.44 -12.98
CA MET A 12 34.76 -11.39 -13.07
C MET A 12 35.28 -10.03 -12.61
N ALA A 13 36.04 -9.96 -11.51
CA ALA A 13 36.63 -8.71 -11.03
C ALA A 13 37.62 -8.11 -12.04
N THR A 14 38.49 -8.94 -12.64
CA THR A 14 39.44 -8.48 -13.68
C THR A 14 38.71 -8.04 -14.96
N ALA A 15 37.63 -8.71 -15.35
CA ALA A 15 36.82 -8.28 -16.49
C ALA A 15 36.10 -6.94 -16.24
N LEU A 16 35.68 -6.66 -14.99
CA LEU A 16 35.10 -5.37 -14.60
C LEU A 16 36.14 -4.24 -14.65
N GLU A 17 37.39 -4.50 -14.26
CA GLU A 17 38.51 -3.53 -14.36
C GLU A 17 38.86 -3.15 -15.81
N GLU A 18 38.63 -4.06 -16.76
CA GLU A 18 38.89 -3.82 -18.20
C GLU A 18 37.71 -3.21 -18.95
N THR A 19 36.57 -2.97 -18.28
CA THR A 19 35.38 -2.41 -18.92
C THR A 19 35.50 -0.88 -19.00
N PRO A 20 35.27 -0.25 -20.18
CA PRO A 20 35.31 1.20 -20.31
C PRO A 20 34.12 1.90 -19.64
N VAL A 21 33.17 1.13 -19.09
CA VAL A 21 31.95 1.62 -18.44
C VAL A 21 32.23 1.84 -16.97
N SER A 22 32.07 3.08 -16.52
CA SER A 22 32.19 3.42 -15.10
C SER A 22 30.89 3.15 -14.35
N TYR A 23 30.97 2.88 -13.05
CA TYR A 23 29.79 2.86 -12.17
C TYR A 23 29.01 4.18 -12.22
N GLU A 24 29.69 5.29 -12.52
CA GLU A 24 29.06 6.61 -12.67
C GLU A 24 28.15 6.70 -13.90
N GLU A 25 28.57 6.09 -15.02
CA GLU A 25 27.76 6.03 -16.24
C GLU A 25 26.52 5.15 -16.05
N LEU A 26 26.66 4.01 -15.36
CA LEU A 26 25.52 3.17 -14.99
C LEU A 26 24.54 3.94 -14.10
N ALA A 27 25.05 4.64 -13.09
CA ALA A 27 24.22 5.43 -12.19
C ALA A 27 23.50 6.59 -12.90
N GLU A 28 24.08 7.18 -13.95
CA GLU A 28 23.38 8.21 -14.74
C GLU A 28 22.28 7.63 -15.62
N ILE A 29 22.47 6.41 -16.14
CA ILE A 29 21.43 5.71 -16.91
C ILE A 29 20.24 5.38 -16.01
N GLU A 30 20.48 4.77 -14.84
CA GLU A 30 19.41 4.46 -13.88
C GLU A 30 18.63 5.73 -13.50
N ARG A 31 19.32 6.83 -13.18
CA ARG A 31 18.67 8.12 -12.90
C ARG A 31 17.84 8.64 -14.07
N ALA A 32 18.29 8.45 -15.31
CA ALA A 32 17.52 8.86 -16.49
C ALA A 32 16.25 8.01 -16.66
N PHE A 33 16.28 6.73 -16.25
CA PHE A 33 15.07 5.91 -16.15
C PHE A 33 14.14 6.46 -15.06
N ASP A 34 14.65 6.74 -13.85
CA ASP A 34 13.85 7.29 -12.75
C ASP A 34 13.15 8.62 -13.13
N ASP A 35 13.86 9.51 -13.83
CA ASP A 35 13.32 10.77 -14.36
C ASP A 35 12.12 10.51 -15.29
N VAL A 36 12.26 9.54 -16.20
CA VAL A 36 11.21 9.18 -17.16
C VAL A 36 10.04 8.47 -16.49
N GLU A 37 10.30 7.56 -15.55
CA GLU A 37 9.26 6.87 -14.79
C GLU A 37 8.42 7.86 -13.97
N THR A 38 9.06 8.84 -13.34
CA THR A 38 8.37 9.92 -12.62
C THR A 38 7.43 10.71 -13.54
N GLU A 39 7.86 11.04 -14.76
CA GLU A 39 7.00 11.70 -15.76
C GLU A 39 5.86 10.81 -16.27
N ILE A 40 6.11 9.50 -16.41
CA ILE A 40 5.06 8.52 -16.76
C ILE A 40 3.97 8.50 -15.68
N ILE A 41 4.36 8.49 -14.39
CA ILE A 41 3.42 8.53 -13.28
C ILE A 41 2.58 9.82 -13.33
N ARG A 42 3.22 10.99 -13.51
CA ARG A 42 2.50 12.27 -13.69
C ARG A 42 1.47 12.18 -14.81
N LYS A 43 1.87 11.65 -15.97
CA LYS A 43 0.97 11.54 -17.12
C LYS A 43 -0.17 10.56 -16.87
N GLN A 44 0.10 9.45 -16.20
CA GLN A 44 -0.91 8.47 -15.81
C GLN A 44 -1.95 9.11 -14.87
N ILE A 45 -1.51 9.85 -13.86
CA ILE A 45 -2.39 10.55 -12.92
C ILE A 45 -3.28 11.55 -13.66
N ASP A 46 -2.72 12.38 -14.54
CA ASP A 46 -3.47 13.36 -15.34
C ASP A 46 -4.59 12.71 -16.16
N LEU A 47 -4.28 11.58 -16.81
CA LEU A 47 -5.23 10.88 -17.67
C LEU A 47 -6.31 10.14 -16.87
N THR A 48 -5.97 9.62 -15.69
CA THR A 48 -6.86 8.79 -14.87
C THR A 48 -7.73 9.59 -13.91
N THR A 49 -7.31 10.78 -13.48
CA THR A 49 -8.08 11.66 -12.58
C THR A 49 -9.55 11.89 -13.00
N PRO A 50 -9.89 12.26 -14.26
CA PRO A 50 -11.28 12.41 -14.66
C PRO A 50 -12.06 11.09 -14.66
N LEU A 51 -11.38 9.95 -14.91
CA LEU A 51 -11.99 8.62 -14.85
C LEU A 51 -12.31 8.25 -13.40
N TYR A 52 -11.40 8.49 -12.47
CA TYR A 52 -11.65 8.28 -11.03
C TYR A 52 -12.78 9.16 -10.50
N THR A 53 -12.89 10.41 -10.98
CA THR A 53 -14.02 11.28 -10.64
C THR A 53 -15.36 10.71 -11.12
N SER A 54 -15.40 10.23 -12.37
CA SER A 54 -16.59 9.58 -12.93
C SER A 54 -16.94 8.28 -12.20
N ARG A 55 -15.91 7.49 -11.87
CA ARG A 55 -16.02 6.26 -11.08
C ARG A 55 -16.65 6.56 -9.72
N GLN A 56 -16.09 7.51 -8.97
CA GLN A 56 -16.59 7.87 -7.64
C GLN A 56 -18.06 8.26 -7.63
N LYS A 57 -18.48 9.06 -8.62
CA LYS A 57 -19.90 9.46 -8.80
C LYS A 57 -20.84 8.28 -9.04
N THR A 58 -20.33 7.20 -9.63
CA THR A 58 -21.10 5.99 -9.89
C THR A 58 -21.12 5.10 -8.66
N LEU A 59 -19.96 4.87 -8.05
CA LEU A 59 -19.80 4.04 -6.86
C LEU A 59 -20.57 4.58 -5.65
N SER A 60 -20.67 5.90 -5.49
CA SER A 60 -21.40 6.53 -4.37
C SER A 60 -22.91 6.22 -4.33
N LYS A 61 -23.46 5.59 -5.37
CA LYS A 61 -24.86 5.17 -5.44
C LYS A 61 -25.06 3.73 -4.97
N ILE A 62 -23.98 2.98 -4.78
CA ILE A 62 -24.00 1.58 -4.37
C ILE A 62 -23.82 1.55 -2.84
N PRO A 63 -24.83 1.12 -2.07
CA PRO A 63 -24.71 0.98 -0.63
C PRO A 63 -23.60 -0.01 -0.29
N ASN A 64 -22.86 0.28 0.79
CA ASN A 64 -21.81 -0.59 1.34
C ASN A 64 -20.70 -0.98 0.34
N PHE A 65 -20.53 -0.22 -0.75
CA PHE A 65 -19.51 -0.52 -1.75
C PHE A 65 -18.10 -0.65 -1.14
N TRP A 66 -17.64 0.36 -0.40
CA TRP A 66 -16.29 0.36 0.17
C TRP A 66 -16.07 -0.67 1.27
N PRO A 67 -17.02 -0.88 2.21
CA PRO A 67 -16.93 -2.01 3.12
C PRO A 67 -16.76 -3.37 2.45
N LEU A 68 -17.57 -3.66 1.42
CA LEU A 68 -17.49 -4.93 0.69
C LEU A 68 -16.19 -5.07 -0.10
N VAL A 69 -15.64 -3.95 -0.59
CA VAL A 69 -14.30 -3.94 -1.20
C VAL A 69 -13.22 -4.29 -0.17
N LEU A 70 -13.30 -3.75 1.04
CA LEU A 70 -12.33 -4.02 2.10
C LEU A 70 -12.44 -5.46 2.64
N GLU A 71 -13.63 -6.06 2.62
CA GLU A 71 -13.83 -7.47 2.97
C GLU A 71 -13.15 -8.43 1.98
N GLN A 72 -12.96 -8.00 0.74
CA GLN A 72 -12.24 -8.75 -0.31
C GLN A 72 -10.82 -8.20 -0.53
N ALA A 73 -10.29 -7.43 0.42
CA ALA A 73 -8.98 -6.84 0.28
C ALA A 73 -7.89 -7.95 0.16
N PRO A 74 -6.82 -7.70 -0.61
CA PRO A 74 -5.70 -8.63 -0.69
C PRO A 74 -5.05 -8.85 0.69
N PRO A 75 -4.28 -9.95 0.89
CA PRO A 75 -3.66 -10.28 2.18
C PRO A 75 -2.79 -9.16 2.76
N ASP A 76 -2.12 -8.40 1.90
CA ASP A 76 -1.26 -7.27 2.27
C ASP A 76 -2.05 -6.11 2.92
N ILE A 77 -3.39 -6.14 2.86
CA ILE A 77 -4.29 -5.16 3.49
C ILE A 77 -5.13 -5.84 4.57
N ASP A 78 -5.74 -6.98 4.26
CA ASP A 78 -6.66 -7.71 5.15
C ASP A 78 -6.01 -8.05 6.50
N GLN A 79 -4.72 -8.40 6.51
CA GLN A 79 -3.99 -8.73 7.73
C GLN A 79 -3.98 -7.61 8.80
N TYR A 80 -4.19 -6.36 8.38
CA TYR A 80 -4.20 -5.20 9.27
C TYR A 80 -5.60 -4.84 9.78
N ILE A 81 -6.66 -5.47 9.27
CA ILE A 81 -8.04 -5.15 9.62
C ILE A 81 -8.53 -6.15 10.68
N GLN A 82 -8.75 -5.66 11.91
CA GLN A 82 -9.31 -6.50 12.97
C GLN A 82 -10.83 -6.62 12.85
N PRO A 83 -11.47 -7.65 13.43
CA PRO A 83 -12.92 -7.81 13.40
C PRO A 83 -13.70 -6.59 13.93
N SER A 84 -13.16 -5.88 14.92
CA SER A 84 -13.73 -4.63 15.43
C SER A 84 -13.64 -3.49 14.43
N ASP A 85 -12.57 -3.44 13.64
CA ASP A 85 -12.38 -2.44 12.58
C ASP A 85 -13.35 -2.72 11.45
N SER A 86 -13.47 -3.98 11.00
CA SER A 86 -14.42 -4.40 9.97
C SER A 86 -15.86 -4.04 10.35
N ALA A 87 -16.26 -4.24 11.61
CA ALA A 87 -17.59 -3.85 12.08
C ALA A 87 -17.83 -2.33 12.00
N LEU A 88 -16.83 -1.51 12.35
CA LEU A 88 -16.89 -0.06 12.25
C LEU A 88 -16.93 0.38 10.78
N LEU A 89 -16.06 -0.18 9.93
CA LEU A 89 -15.98 0.11 8.51
C LEU A 89 -17.31 -0.23 7.83
N LEU A 90 -17.85 -1.43 8.06
CA LEU A 90 -19.13 -1.88 7.51
C LEU A 90 -20.30 -1.00 7.92
N SER A 91 -20.33 -0.55 9.17
CA SER A 91 -21.46 0.24 9.67
C SER A 91 -21.41 1.72 9.27
N SER A 92 -20.22 2.26 8.94
CA SER A 92 -20.08 3.72 8.83
C SER A 92 -19.23 4.25 7.69
N LEU A 93 -18.37 3.46 7.04
CA LEU A 93 -17.56 3.91 5.91
C LEU A 93 -18.45 4.17 4.69
N SER A 94 -18.44 5.40 4.22
CA SER A 94 -19.26 5.87 3.10
C SER A 94 -18.47 6.08 1.82
N SER A 95 -17.20 6.47 1.94
CA SER A 95 -16.34 6.77 0.79
C SER A 95 -14.88 6.52 1.14
N LEU A 96 -14.14 5.96 0.20
CA LEU A 96 -12.67 5.99 0.14
C LEU A 96 -12.27 6.80 -1.10
N SER A 97 -11.16 7.52 -1.04
CA SER A 97 -10.56 8.15 -2.21
C SER A 97 -9.05 8.32 -2.05
N VAL A 98 -8.32 8.19 -3.16
CA VAL A 98 -6.87 8.41 -3.22
C VAL A 98 -6.59 9.54 -4.21
N THR A 99 -5.72 10.47 -3.81
CA THR A 99 -5.30 11.58 -4.65
C THR A 99 -3.79 11.77 -4.61
N HIS A 100 -3.17 12.12 -5.73
CA HIS A 100 -1.75 12.44 -5.82
C HIS A 100 -1.56 13.95 -5.77
N PHE A 101 -1.61 14.52 -4.57
CA PHE A 101 -1.79 15.98 -4.37
C PHE A 101 -0.57 16.82 -4.79
N GLU A 102 0.62 16.24 -4.86
CA GLU A 102 1.83 16.93 -5.33
C GLU A 102 2.08 16.77 -6.84
N SER A 103 1.35 15.89 -7.53
CA SER A 103 1.59 15.54 -8.95
C SER A 103 1.56 16.74 -9.91
N SER A 104 0.75 17.76 -9.60
CA SER A 104 0.60 18.98 -10.39
C SER A 104 1.39 20.18 -9.86
N LEU A 105 2.08 20.02 -8.71
CA LEU A 105 2.84 21.09 -8.09
C LEU A 105 4.25 21.16 -8.71
N PRO A 106 4.77 22.36 -9.01
CA PRO A 106 6.17 22.52 -9.40
C PRO A 106 7.10 21.99 -8.30
N GLY A 107 7.96 21.03 -8.64
CA GLY A 107 8.85 20.38 -7.68
C GLY A 107 8.17 19.36 -6.75
N GLY A 108 6.87 19.08 -6.94
CA GLY A 108 6.15 18.04 -6.24
C GLY A 108 6.43 16.64 -6.80
N ASP A 109 6.45 15.64 -5.93
CA ASP A 109 6.63 14.25 -6.33
C ASP A 109 5.27 13.59 -6.61
N PRO A 110 5.05 13.01 -7.80
CA PRO A 110 3.77 12.39 -8.12
C PRO A 110 3.45 11.15 -7.28
N ARG A 111 4.43 10.57 -6.57
CA ARG A 111 4.22 9.43 -5.66
C ARG A 111 3.68 9.86 -4.30
N SER A 112 3.65 11.15 -3.98
CA SER A 112 2.99 11.64 -2.77
C SER A 112 1.47 11.43 -2.87
N VAL A 113 0.88 10.70 -1.93
CA VAL A 113 -0.54 10.30 -1.94
C VAL A 113 -1.29 10.83 -0.72
N ALA A 114 -2.56 11.16 -0.89
CA ALA A 114 -3.49 11.40 0.20
C ALA A 114 -4.62 10.38 0.11
N ILE A 115 -4.81 9.62 1.19
CA ILE A 115 -5.82 8.58 1.32
C ILE A 115 -6.88 9.11 2.29
N ARG A 116 -8.10 9.27 1.77
CA ARG A 116 -9.21 9.93 2.47
C ARG A 116 -10.37 8.96 2.64
N PHE A 117 -10.75 8.76 3.89
CA PHE A 117 -11.90 7.98 4.33
C PHE A 117 -13.00 8.93 4.80
N GLU A 118 -14.22 8.75 4.33
CA GLU A 118 -15.39 9.51 4.79
C GLU A 118 -16.37 8.60 5.51
N PHE A 119 -16.79 9.03 6.70
CA PHE A 119 -17.63 8.27 7.61
C PHE A 119 -18.96 8.97 7.84
N SER A 120 -20.02 8.17 7.89
CA SER A 120 -21.29 8.59 8.47
C SER A 120 -21.20 8.67 9.99
N ALA A 121 -22.26 9.17 10.64
CA ALA A 121 -22.27 9.33 12.09
C ALA A 121 -22.16 7.93 12.74
N ASN A 122 -21.17 7.74 13.61
CA ASN A 122 -20.92 6.44 14.22
C ASN A 122 -20.73 6.56 15.74
N GLU A 123 -20.66 5.43 16.43
CA GLU A 123 -20.53 5.38 17.89
C GLU A 123 -19.09 5.49 18.41
N TYR A 124 -18.09 5.50 17.51
CA TYR A 124 -16.68 5.37 17.86
C TYR A 124 -15.95 6.70 17.95
N PHE A 125 -16.16 7.60 16.99
CA PHE A 125 -15.51 8.91 16.95
C PHE A 125 -16.45 9.98 16.39
N GLU A 126 -16.05 11.25 16.46
CA GLU A 126 -16.83 12.38 15.94
C GLU A 126 -16.44 12.76 14.49
N ASP A 127 -15.25 12.38 14.04
CA ASP A 127 -14.74 12.65 12.70
C ASP A 127 -15.66 12.14 11.60
N ARG A 128 -15.86 12.98 10.59
CA ARG A 128 -16.56 12.60 9.35
C ARG A 128 -15.61 12.31 8.20
N VAL A 129 -14.38 12.77 8.32
CA VAL A 129 -13.34 12.61 7.31
C VAL A 129 -12.03 12.36 8.05
N LEU A 130 -11.39 11.24 7.74
CA LEU A 130 -10.01 10.98 8.12
C LEU A 130 -9.18 10.95 6.84
N GLU A 131 -8.28 11.92 6.69
CA GLU A 131 -7.39 12.03 5.54
C GLU A 131 -5.95 11.89 6.01
N LYS A 132 -5.24 10.88 5.53
CA LYS A 132 -3.83 10.67 5.80
C LYS A 132 -3.01 10.96 4.56
N LYS A 133 -1.96 11.77 4.72
CA LYS A 133 -1.05 12.17 3.64
C LYS A 133 0.28 11.46 3.80
N PHE A 134 0.80 11.01 2.68
CA PHE A 134 2.11 10.41 2.55
C PHE A 134 2.89 11.23 1.54
N TRP A 135 4.08 11.64 1.91
CA TRP A 135 4.98 12.40 1.06
C TRP A 135 6.14 11.52 0.65
N TRP A 136 6.43 11.50 -0.65
CA TRP A 136 7.67 10.92 -1.12
C TRP A 136 8.82 11.87 -0.80
N ARG A 137 9.82 11.37 -0.07
CA ARG A 137 10.98 12.16 0.40
C ARG A 137 12.29 11.47 0.07
N ARG A 138 13.34 12.27 0.02
CA ARG A 138 14.74 11.84 -0.12
C ARG A 138 15.55 12.34 1.08
N ALA A 139 16.34 11.48 1.70
CA ALA A 139 17.32 11.88 2.71
C ALA A 139 18.72 12.08 2.09
N LYS A 140 19.63 12.68 2.86
CA LYS A 140 21.01 12.96 2.41
C LYS A 140 21.81 11.69 2.10
N ASP A 141 21.56 10.63 2.87
CA ASP A 141 22.16 9.30 2.73
C ASP A 141 21.71 8.56 1.45
N GLY A 142 20.74 9.11 0.72
CA GLY A 142 20.21 8.55 -0.52
C GLY A 142 18.95 7.71 -0.35
N TRP A 143 18.46 7.48 0.88
CA TRP A 143 17.17 6.83 1.10
C TRP A 143 16.05 7.64 0.46
N THR A 144 15.09 6.92 -0.11
CA THR A 144 13.85 7.50 -0.62
C THR A 144 12.67 6.62 -0.23
N GLY A 145 11.58 7.23 0.17
CA GLY A 145 10.38 6.50 0.56
C GLY A 145 9.24 7.42 0.97
N LEU A 146 8.14 6.81 1.40
CA LEU A 146 6.99 7.54 1.92
C LEU A 146 7.21 7.85 3.39
N VAL A 147 6.93 9.10 3.76
CA VAL A 147 6.84 9.55 5.15
C VAL A 147 5.46 10.14 5.38
N SER A 148 5.01 10.17 6.62
CA SER A 148 3.69 10.68 6.99
C SER A 148 3.74 11.48 8.29
N GLU A 149 2.58 12.00 8.67
CA GLU A 149 2.32 12.67 9.94
C GLU A 149 1.16 11.95 10.63
N PRO A 150 1.11 11.95 11.98
CA PRO A 150 0.02 11.31 12.69
C PRO A 150 -1.27 12.11 12.50
N VAL A 151 -2.37 11.40 12.23
CA VAL A 151 -3.71 11.96 12.14
C VAL A 151 -4.46 11.60 13.41
N GLY A 152 -4.79 12.61 14.21
CA GLY A 152 -5.60 12.43 15.41
C GLY A 152 -7.03 12.00 15.05
N ILE A 153 -7.59 11.10 15.87
CA ILE A 153 -8.98 10.66 15.77
C ILE A 153 -9.68 11.08 17.07
N ASP A 154 -10.79 11.79 16.95
CA ASP A 154 -11.61 12.28 18.06
C ASP A 154 -12.50 11.15 18.59
N TRP A 155 -11.85 10.17 19.23
CA TRP A 155 -12.52 9.02 19.82
C TRP A 155 -13.52 9.43 20.91
N LYS A 156 -14.69 8.81 20.85
CA LYS A 156 -15.69 8.86 21.91
C LYS A 156 -15.19 8.10 23.13
N LYS A 157 -15.73 8.48 24.29
CA LYS A 157 -15.31 7.93 25.58
C LYS A 157 -15.41 6.40 25.60
N GLY A 158 -14.27 5.73 25.77
CA GLY A 158 -14.18 4.28 25.88
C GLY A 158 -14.35 3.53 24.56
N LYS A 159 -14.21 4.22 23.42
CA LYS A 159 -14.40 3.65 22.07
C LYS A 159 -13.12 3.68 21.22
N ASP A 160 -12.00 4.07 21.81
CA ASP A 160 -10.70 4.08 21.13
C ASP A 160 -10.21 2.66 20.84
N LEU A 161 -10.22 2.30 19.55
CA LEU A 161 -9.77 0.99 19.07
C LEU A 161 -8.25 0.84 19.08
N THR A 162 -7.50 1.94 19.18
CA THR A 162 -6.03 1.95 19.29
C THR A 162 -5.53 1.79 20.72
N GLY A 163 -6.44 1.69 21.70
CA GLY A 163 -6.09 1.57 23.11
C GLY A 163 -5.36 2.79 23.68
N GLY A 164 -5.51 3.97 23.06
CA GLY A 164 -4.83 5.21 23.44
C GLY A 164 -3.46 5.41 22.81
N LEU A 165 -2.92 4.42 22.08
CA LEU A 165 -1.60 4.53 21.46
C LEU A 165 -1.53 5.66 20.45
N GLY A 166 -2.54 5.81 19.59
CA GLY A 166 -2.53 6.90 18.60
C GLY A 166 -2.52 8.29 19.24
N THR A 167 -3.19 8.45 20.39
CA THR A 167 -3.13 9.69 21.17
C THR A 167 -1.74 9.94 21.75
N LEU A 168 -1.03 8.88 22.18
CA LEU A 168 0.34 9.00 22.68
C LEU A 168 1.32 9.38 21.56
N VAL A 169 1.17 8.79 20.37
CA VAL A 169 1.98 9.15 19.18
C VAL A 169 1.77 10.62 18.82
N ALA A 170 0.53 11.09 18.71
CA ALA A 170 0.24 12.49 18.42
C ALA A 170 0.88 13.46 19.43
N ARG A 171 0.86 13.13 20.72
CA ARG A 171 1.52 13.94 21.77
C ARG A 171 3.04 13.93 21.66
N ALA A 172 3.64 12.78 21.37
CA ALA A 172 5.08 12.67 21.16
C ALA A 172 5.51 13.51 19.95
N TRP A 173 4.76 13.43 18.86
CA TRP A 173 4.96 14.22 17.64
C TRP A 173 4.88 15.75 17.90
N GLU A 174 3.85 16.20 18.62
CA GLU A 174 3.69 17.60 19.00
C GLU A 174 4.84 18.09 19.90
N ALA A 175 5.23 17.28 20.90
CA ALA A 175 6.34 17.61 21.78
C ALA A 175 7.64 17.84 20.99
N ARG A 176 7.95 16.97 20.01
CA ARG A 176 9.13 17.13 19.14
C ARG A 176 9.02 18.37 18.24
N SER A 177 7.85 18.60 17.64
CA SER A 177 7.61 19.76 16.77
C SER A 177 7.83 21.09 17.50
N THR A 178 7.41 21.18 18.77
CA THR A 178 7.63 22.38 19.58
C THR A 178 9.08 22.59 20.00
N THR A 179 9.86 21.53 20.15
CA THR A 179 11.31 21.63 20.42
C THR A 179 12.10 22.06 19.20
N ASN A 180 11.74 21.60 18.00
CA ASN A 180 12.40 21.99 16.76
C ASN A 180 12.04 23.44 16.32
N GLY A 181 10.85 23.93 16.67
CA GLY A 181 10.42 25.32 16.39
C GLY A 181 11.10 26.40 17.25
N LYS A 182 11.76 26.03 18.36
CA LYS A 182 12.52 26.96 19.22
C LYS A 182 14.02 26.92 18.89
N GLY A 183 14.37 27.32 17.67
CA GLY A 183 15.69 27.81 17.28
C GLY A 183 16.87 26.83 17.44
N LYS A 184 17.44 26.42 16.30
CA LYS A 184 18.84 26.02 16.16
C LYS A 184 19.78 27.14 16.64
N MET A 185 19.94 27.29 17.95
CA MET A 185 20.97 28.11 18.62
C MET A 185 21.24 27.47 19.99
N ALA A 186 21.86 26.31 19.98
CA ALA A 186 22.67 25.79 21.09
C ALA A 186 23.56 24.68 20.55
N GLU A 187 24.76 25.05 20.10
CA GLU A 187 25.89 24.12 20.02
C GLU A 187 26.10 23.52 21.42
N GLY A 188 26.08 22.19 21.50
CA GLY A 188 26.30 21.43 22.73
C GLY A 188 25.01 20.83 23.30
N LYS A 189 24.49 19.76 22.68
CA LYS A 189 23.54 18.86 23.34
C LYS A 189 24.29 17.68 23.95
N GLU A 190 24.34 17.65 25.28
CA GLU A 190 24.47 16.40 26.03
C GLU A 190 23.40 15.41 25.55
N LYS A 191 23.76 14.13 25.41
CA LYS A 191 22.89 12.99 25.04
C LYS A 191 21.48 13.16 25.61
N GLY A 192 20.53 13.47 24.73
CA GLY A 192 19.20 13.94 25.08
C GLY A 192 18.37 12.86 25.75
N GLU A 193 17.96 13.09 27.00
CA GLU A 193 16.89 12.27 27.57
C GLU A 193 15.61 12.41 26.73
N LEU A 194 15.03 11.29 26.32
CA LEU A 194 13.69 11.22 25.74
C LEU A 194 12.72 12.11 26.56
N SER A 195 11.92 12.92 25.86
CA SER A 195 10.88 13.72 26.50
C SER A 195 9.92 12.83 27.29
N ALA A 196 9.17 13.41 28.24
CA ALA A 196 8.23 12.65 29.06
C ALA A 196 7.19 11.92 28.19
N GLU A 197 6.80 12.53 27.07
CA GLU A 197 5.86 12.02 26.09
C GLU A 197 6.44 10.81 25.33
N HIS A 198 7.70 10.87 24.90
CA HIS A 198 8.36 9.76 24.20
C HIS A 198 8.61 8.58 25.15
N LYS A 199 9.01 8.84 26.40
CA LYS A 199 9.14 7.80 27.45
C LYS A 199 7.79 7.13 27.74
N ALA A 200 6.69 7.90 27.75
CA ALA A 200 5.35 7.36 27.95
C ALA A 200 4.89 6.48 26.79
N LEU A 201 5.15 6.90 25.54
CA LEU A 201 4.87 6.11 24.35
C LEU A 201 5.67 4.82 24.34
N LYS A 202 6.99 4.88 24.53
CA LYS A 202 7.86 3.69 24.58
C LYS A 202 7.38 2.67 25.61
N LYS A 203 7.05 3.13 26.81
CA LYS A 203 6.50 2.26 27.86
C LYS A 203 5.14 1.63 27.47
N ALA A 204 4.30 2.37 26.74
CA ALA A 204 3.02 1.85 26.27
C ALA A 204 3.22 0.79 25.16
N ILE A 205 4.19 1.00 24.27
CA ILE A 205 4.61 0.05 23.24
C ILE A 205 5.13 -1.23 23.90
N ASP A 206 6.10 -1.12 24.83
CA ASP A 206 6.68 -2.27 25.54
C ASP A 206 5.63 -3.10 26.29
N GLY A 207 4.54 -2.46 26.74
CA GLY A 207 3.45 -3.09 27.46
C GLY A 207 2.33 -3.66 26.57
N THR A 208 2.37 -3.40 25.26
CA THR A 208 1.29 -3.76 24.33
C THR A 208 1.82 -4.76 23.29
N SER A 209 1.04 -5.81 23.03
CA SER A 209 1.31 -6.66 21.87
C SER A 209 1.04 -5.88 20.59
N MET A 210 2.08 -5.59 19.81
CA MET A 210 1.94 -4.93 18.51
C MET A 210 1.25 -5.83 17.47
N GLY A 211 1.23 -7.15 17.69
CA GLY A 211 0.45 -8.08 16.88
C GLY A 211 -1.04 -7.92 17.14
N GLY A 212 -1.80 -7.55 16.10
CA GLY A 212 -3.25 -7.37 16.16
C GLY A 212 -3.72 -5.98 16.61
N LEU A 213 -2.89 -4.95 16.41
CA LEU A 213 -3.37 -3.57 16.54
C LEU A 213 -4.51 -3.29 15.57
N SER A 214 -5.41 -2.39 15.98
CA SER A 214 -6.48 -1.89 15.12
C SER A 214 -5.91 -1.24 13.87
N PHE A 215 -6.59 -1.41 12.74
CA PHE A 215 -6.35 -0.68 11.49
C PHE A 215 -6.23 0.83 11.73
N PHE A 216 -6.99 1.39 12.68
CA PHE A 216 -6.95 2.82 12.98
C PHE A 216 -5.62 3.29 13.60
N ALA A 217 -4.76 2.38 14.07
CA ALA A 217 -3.40 2.70 14.47
C ALA A 217 -2.54 3.18 13.28
N TRP A 218 -2.87 2.75 12.05
CA TRP A 218 -2.22 3.22 10.82
C TRP A 218 -2.30 4.74 10.64
N PHE A 219 -3.35 5.40 11.17
CA PHE A 219 -3.42 6.86 11.16
C PHE A 219 -2.28 7.52 11.94
N SER A 220 -1.64 6.80 12.85
CA SER A 220 -0.50 7.27 13.65
C SER A 220 0.85 6.98 13.02
N PHE A 221 0.91 6.23 11.90
CA PHE A 221 2.16 5.95 11.19
C PHE A 221 2.87 7.25 10.79
N ILE A 222 4.19 7.27 10.92
CA ILE A 222 5.05 8.40 10.57
C ILE A 222 6.13 7.95 9.57
N GLY A 223 6.80 6.83 9.83
CA GLY A 223 7.99 6.41 9.07
C GLY A 223 9.22 7.27 9.41
N ARG A 224 10.18 7.38 8.46
CA ARG A 224 11.39 8.18 8.68
C ARG A 224 11.06 9.66 8.77
N HIS A 225 11.67 10.37 9.71
CA HIS A 225 11.42 11.79 9.91
C HIS A 225 12.25 12.64 8.93
N ILE A 226 11.72 12.85 7.73
CA ILE A 226 12.36 13.72 6.71
C ILE A 226 11.42 14.88 6.37
N SER A 227 11.84 16.09 6.70
CA SER A 227 11.09 17.29 6.37
C SER A 227 11.12 17.60 4.86
N ALA A 228 10.16 18.41 4.41
CA ALA A 228 10.16 18.91 3.04
C ALA A 228 11.43 19.73 2.71
N GLU A 229 11.97 20.46 3.70
CA GLU A 229 13.19 21.26 3.54
C GLU A 229 14.43 20.38 3.38
N GLU A 230 14.57 19.34 4.21
CA GLU A 230 15.66 18.37 4.11
C GLU A 230 15.62 17.62 2.78
N SER A 231 14.43 17.18 2.36
CA SER A 231 14.28 16.51 1.07
C SER A 231 14.57 17.43 -0.12
N ALA A 232 14.15 18.70 -0.07
CA ALA A 232 14.50 19.67 -1.09
C ALA A 232 16.01 19.94 -1.13
N ALA A 233 16.67 20.00 0.03
CA ALA A 233 18.11 20.17 0.10
C ALA A 233 18.86 18.94 -0.45
N ALA A 234 18.40 17.73 -0.15
CA ALA A 234 18.96 16.48 -0.67
C ALA A 234 18.81 16.38 -2.20
N ASN A 235 17.63 16.72 -2.74
CA ASN A 235 17.40 16.77 -4.18
C ASN A 235 18.29 17.83 -4.87
N ALA A 236 18.39 19.04 -4.32
CA ALA A 236 19.24 20.09 -4.88
C ALA A 236 20.75 19.74 -4.81
N LEU A 237 21.17 18.98 -3.80
CA LEU A 237 22.53 18.45 -3.72
C LEU A 237 22.77 17.41 -4.82
N GLU A 238 21.83 16.51 -5.05
CA GLU A 238 21.86 15.51 -6.12
C GLU A 238 21.95 16.20 -7.50
N ASP A 239 21.08 17.17 -7.78
CA ASP A 239 21.08 17.94 -9.02
C ASP A 239 22.43 18.63 -9.26
N ARG A 240 23.02 19.21 -8.20
CA ARG A 240 24.34 19.85 -8.28
C ARG A 240 25.44 18.83 -8.57
N LYS A 241 25.40 17.67 -7.91
CA LYS A 241 26.34 16.55 -8.18
C LYS A 241 26.19 16.11 -9.64
N ARG A 242 24.96 16.01 -10.16
CA ARG A 242 24.65 15.67 -11.56
C ARG A 242 25.21 16.70 -12.55
N GLU A 243 25.01 17.99 -12.28
CA GLU A 243 25.57 19.06 -13.11
C GLU A 243 27.10 19.06 -13.13
N ALA A 244 27.75 18.82 -11.99
CA ALA A 244 29.20 18.76 -11.88
C ALA A 244 29.78 17.58 -12.68
N ARG A 245 29.14 16.41 -12.60
CA ARG A 245 29.49 15.22 -13.39
C ARG A 245 29.34 15.47 -14.89
N LYS A 246 28.23 16.07 -15.34
CA LYS A 246 28.02 16.46 -16.75
C LYS A 246 29.09 17.44 -17.25
N LYS A 247 29.65 18.27 -16.37
CA LYS A 247 30.73 19.22 -16.66
C LYS A 247 32.14 18.59 -16.53
N GLY A 248 32.24 17.29 -16.24
CA GLY A 248 33.52 16.57 -16.10
C GLY A 248 34.31 16.93 -14.84
N THR A 249 33.66 17.46 -13.81
CA THR A 249 34.30 17.79 -12.53
C THR A 249 34.07 16.66 -11.53
N VAL A 250 35.14 16.05 -11.04
CA VAL A 250 35.08 15.05 -9.97
C VAL A 250 34.67 15.74 -8.67
N VAL A 251 33.58 15.27 -8.07
CA VAL A 251 33.14 15.73 -6.75
C VAL A 251 33.73 14.75 -5.73
N GLU A 252 34.81 15.13 -5.04
CA GLU A 252 35.28 14.39 -3.86
C GLU A 252 34.23 14.52 -2.74
N THR A 253 33.57 13.41 -2.39
CA THR A 253 32.53 13.36 -1.33
C THR A 253 33.03 12.72 -0.02
N GLY A 254 34.34 12.57 0.18
CA GLY A 254 34.85 11.57 1.13
C GLY A 254 35.17 11.98 2.56
N VAL A 255 34.83 13.16 3.09
CA VAL A 255 35.34 13.58 4.43
C VAL A 255 34.29 14.19 5.37
N MET A 256 33.09 14.53 4.90
CA MET A 256 32.03 15.09 5.78
C MET A 256 30.92 14.10 6.12
N GLU A 257 30.90 12.90 5.52
CA GLU A 257 29.83 11.91 5.68
C GLU A 257 29.97 11.06 6.96
N GLU A 258 31.16 10.97 7.57
CA GLU A 258 31.42 10.05 8.71
C GLU A 258 30.96 10.61 10.07
N GLU A 259 31.10 11.91 10.35
CA GLU A 259 30.69 12.48 11.66
C GLU A 259 29.19 12.82 11.75
N GLU A 260 28.53 13.23 10.65
CA GLU A 260 27.06 13.44 10.64
C GLU A 260 26.29 12.11 10.64
N GLY A 261 26.87 11.03 10.11
CA GLY A 261 26.22 9.72 9.98
C GLY A 261 25.94 9.02 11.32
N GLU A 262 26.89 9.03 12.27
CA GLU A 262 26.71 8.34 13.56
C GLU A 262 25.62 8.99 14.45
N GLU A 263 25.45 10.31 14.37
CA GLU A 263 24.39 11.01 15.11
C GLU A 263 23.01 10.85 14.45
N GLU A 264 22.93 10.92 13.11
CA GLU A 264 21.68 10.68 12.36
C GLU A 264 21.19 9.21 12.53
N GLU A 265 22.08 8.22 12.50
CA GLU A 265 21.73 6.80 12.71
C GLU A 265 21.10 6.53 14.09
N GLY A 266 21.60 7.17 15.15
CA GLY A 266 21.07 7.00 16.50
C GLY A 266 19.67 7.59 16.69
N GLU A 267 19.38 8.73 16.07
CA GLU A 267 18.03 9.33 16.11
C GLU A 267 17.01 8.48 15.33
N GLU A 268 17.43 7.86 14.22
CA GLU A 268 16.58 6.99 13.41
C GLU A 268 16.20 5.69 14.11
N GLU A 269 17.15 5.04 14.80
CA GLU A 269 16.84 3.86 15.61
C GLU A 269 15.84 4.18 16.73
N GLU A 270 15.96 5.35 17.36
CA GLU A 270 15.02 5.80 18.38
C GLU A 270 13.63 6.04 17.80
N ASP A 271 13.53 6.74 16.67
CA ASP A 271 12.28 7.02 15.96
C ASP A 271 11.57 5.74 15.52
N MET A 272 12.30 4.79 14.92
CA MET A 272 11.76 3.48 14.56
C MET A 272 11.27 2.69 15.79
N SER A 273 11.89 2.85 16.96
CA SER A 273 11.44 2.20 18.19
C SER A 273 10.13 2.76 18.75
N LEU A 274 9.71 3.94 18.28
CA LEU A 274 8.47 4.61 18.67
C LEU A 274 7.36 4.44 17.63
N GLU A 275 7.65 3.83 16.48
CA GLU A 275 6.66 3.54 15.45
C GLU A 275 5.76 2.38 15.90
N ILE A 276 4.45 2.63 15.96
CA ILE A 276 3.45 1.65 16.39
C ILE A 276 2.91 0.84 15.20
N PHE A 277 3.17 1.29 13.97
CA PHE A 277 2.73 0.64 12.75
C PHE A 277 3.90 0.60 11.74
N PRO A 278 4.86 -0.32 11.89
CA PRO A 278 6.10 -0.29 11.10
C PRO A 278 5.90 -0.33 9.58
N ASP A 279 4.95 -1.12 9.10
CA ASP A 279 4.69 -1.35 7.66
C ASP A 279 3.62 -0.40 7.10
N GLY A 280 3.57 0.83 7.62
CA GLY A 280 2.49 1.79 7.33
C GLY A 280 2.57 2.40 5.94
N ASP A 281 3.77 2.55 5.41
CA ASP A 281 4.02 2.93 4.02
C ASP A 281 3.63 1.81 3.05
N ASP A 282 3.98 0.55 3.36
CA ASP A 282 3.56 -0.60 2.55
C ASP A 282 2.03 -0.70 2.47
N LEU A 283 1.32 -0.53 3.59
CA LEU A 283 -0.15 -0.48 3.58
C LEU A 283 -0.68 0.71 2.76
N ALA A 284 -0.01 1.87 2.80
CA ALA A 284 -0.40 3.01 2.00
C ALA A 284 -0.26 2.72 0.49
N VAL A 285 0.84 2.08 0.09
CA VAL A 285 1.08 1.64 -1.29
C VAL A 285 0.06 0.59 -1.72
N ALA A 286 -0.20 -0.42 -0.89
CA ALA A 286 -1.21 -1.45 -1.19
C ALA A 286 -2.60 -0.83 -1.40
N ILE A 287 -2.98 0.15 -0.59
CA ILE A 287 -4.24 0.89 -0.75
C ILE A 287 -4.23 1.73 -2.04
N SER A 288 -3.14 2.47 -2.34
CA SER A 288 -3.09 3.39 -3.47
C SER A 288 -2.96 2.69 -4.83
N ASP A 289 -2.24 1.58 -4.88
CA ASP A 289 -1.80 0.96 -6.13
C ASP A 289 -2.59 -0.32 -6.47
N ASP A 290 -3.21 -0.97 -5.47
CA ASP A 290 -4.06 -2.16 -5.68
C ASP A 290 -5.52 -1.91 -5.29
N LEU A 291 -5.83 -1.69 -4.00
CA LEU A 291 -7.22 -1.64 -3.53
C LEU A 291 -8.02 -0.53 -4.22
N TRP A 292 -7.47 0.68 -4.26
CA TRP A 292 -8.15 1.83 -4.84
C TRP A 292 -8.37 1.65 -6.35
N PRO A 293 -7.36 1.34 -7.19
CA PRO A 293 -7.57 1.09 -8.61
C PRO A 293 -8.47 -0.14 -8.87
N GLY A 294 -8.29 -1.20 -8.09
CA GLY A 294 -8.98 -2.49 -8.17
C GLY A 294 -10.36 -2.56 -7.52
N ALA A 295 -10.87 -1.49 -6.92
CA ALA A 295 -12.10 -1.51 -6.12
C ALA A 295 -13.31 -2.18 -6.80
N ILE A 296 -13.52 -1.97 -8.10
CA ILE A 296 -14.65 -2.60 -8.82
C ILE A 296 -14.48 -4.12 -8.89
N LYS A 297 -13.25 -4.60 -9.10
CA LYS A 297 -12.92 -6.04 -9.13
C LYS A 297 -13.23 -6.68 -7.77
N TYR A 298 -12.73 -6.10 -6.68
CA TYR A 298 -12.96 -6.61 -5.32
C TYR A 298 -14.44 -6.59 -4.94
N PHE A 299 -15.17 -5.53 -5.31
CA PHE A 299 -16.62 -5.49 -5.10
C PHE A 299 -17.35 -6.61 -5.87
N THR A 300 -17.00 -6.84 -7.13
CA THR A 300 -17.60 -7.94 -7.92
C THR A 300 -17.32 -9.30 -7.29
N GLN A 301 -16.10 -9.53 -6.81
CA GLN A 301 -15.74 -10.76 -6.10
C GLN A 301 -16.58 -10.97 -4.83
N ALA A 302 -16.83 -9.91 -4.05
CA ALA A 302 -17.70 -9.98 -2.87
C ALA A 302 -19.12 -10.44 -3.22
N GLN A 303 -19.68 -9.91 -4.31
CA GLN A 303 -21.01 -10.27 -4.78
C GLN A 303 -21.08 -11.72 -5.32
N GLU A 304 -20.03 -12.17 -5.99
CA GLU A 304 -19.93 -13.56 -6.48
C GLU A 304 -19.84 -14.56 -5.32
N GLN A 305 -19.05 -14.26 -4.29
CA GLN A 305 -18.93 -15.11 -3.11
C GLN A 305 -20.23 -15.22 -2.32
N ASP A 306 -20.95 -14.10 -2.16
CA ASP A 306 -22.27 -14.09 -1.52
C ASP A 306 -23.28 -14.95 -2.31
N ALA A 307 -23.33 -14.78 -3.64
CA ALA A 307 -24.20 -15.57 -4.52
C ALA A 307 -23.89 -17.08 -4.45
N LEU A 308 -22.60 -17.47 -4.45
CA LEU A 308 -22.21 -18.87 -4.31
C LEU A 308 -22.60 -19.45 -2.94
N SER A 309 -22.45 -18.68 -1.86
CA SER A 309 -22.86 -19.10 -0.53
C SER A 309 -24.37 -19.32 -0.41
N SER A 310 -25.17 -18.49 -1.08
CA SER A 310 -26.62 -18.63 -1.12
C SER A 310 -27.08 -19.85 -1.93
N SER A 311 -26.39 -20.16 -3.04
CA SER A 311 -26.73 -21.29 -3.91
C SER A 311 -26.34 -22.65 -3.33
N ASP A 312 -25.28 -22.73 -2.50
CA ASP A 312 -24.88 -23.97 -1.82
C ASP A 312 -25.92 -24.36 -0.75
N PHE A 313 -26.48 -23.36 -0.06
CA PHE A 313 -27.52 -23.55 0.94
C PHE A 313 -28.87 -24.00 0.35
N GLU A 314 -29.26 -23.52 -0.84
CA GLU A 314 -30.51 -23.96 -1.50
C GLU A 314 -30.42 -25.35 -2.13
N SER A 315 -29.23 -25.96 -2.24
CA SER A 315 -29.06 -27.30 -2.85
C SER A 315 -29.16 -28.46 -1.85
N ASP A 316 -29.19 -28.19 -0.55
CA ASP A 316 -29.21 -29.20 0.52
C ASP A 316 -30.62 -29.50 1.09
N ASP A 317 -31.68 -28.84 0.57
CA ASP A 317 -33.07 -28.99 1.07
C ASP A 317 -34.02 -29.71 0.09
N GLU A 318 -33.50 -30.38 -0.95
CA GLU A 318 -34.31 -31.17 -1.91
C GLU A 318 -34.01 -32.68 -1.89
N ASN A 319 -33.83 -33.30 -0.72
CA ASN A 319 -33.81 -34.78 -0.64
C ASN A 319 -34.20 -35.35 0.73
N ASP A 320 -35.46 -35.16 1.13
CA ASP A 320 -36.09 -36.07 2.08
C ASP A 320 -37.61 -36.17 1.85
N ASP A 321 -38.00 -36.94 0.84
CA ASP A 321 -39.36 -37.49 0.75
C ASP A 321 -39.25 -39.02 0.63
N GLU A 322 -39.25 -39.66 1.80
CA GLU A 322 -39.43 -41.09 2.00
C GLU A 322 -40.66 -41.62 1.23
N LYS A 323 -40.45 -42.61 0.36
CA LYS A 323 -41.47 -43.62 0.07
C LYS A 323 -40.87 -45.02 0.09
N GLU A 324 -41.04 -45.68 1.22
CA GLU A 324 -41.10 -47.14 1.34
C GLU A 324 -42.22 -47.68 0.45
N ASP A 325 -41.92 -48.65 -0.40
CA ASP A 325 -42.81 -49.76 -0.75
C ASP A 325 -41.92 -50.91 -1.28
N GLU A 326 -41.79 -51.95 -0.45
CA GLU A 326 -41.25 -53.27 -0.83
C GLU A 326 -42.21 -53.96 -1.81
N ASP A 327 -41.70 -54.56 -2.89
CA ASP A 327 -42.09 -55.92 -3.29
C ASP A 327 -41.27 -56.51 -4.45
N GLU A 328 -41.21 -57.83 -4.44
CA GLU A 328 -40.22 -58.78 -4.95
C GLU A 328 -40.03 -58.98 -6.49
N LYS A 329 -38.79 -59.36 -6.84
CA LYS A 329 -38.34 -60.42 -7.79
C LYS A 329 -38.87 -60.44 -9.24
N ASP A 330 -37.96 -60.30 -10.23
CA ASP A 330 -37.41 -61.42 -11.04
C ASP A 330 -36.34 -60.93 -12.05
N ALA A 331 -35.29 -61.72 -12.25
CA ALA A 331 -34.22 -61.51 -13.25
C ALA A 331 -34.57 -62.25 -14.58
N PRO A 332 -33.71 -62.35 -15.63
CA PRO A 332 -32.48 -61.62 -15.99
C PRO A 332 -32.42 -61.15 -17.49
N SER A 333 -31.34 -60.44 -17.87
CA SER A 333 -30.83 -60.17 -19.25
C SER A 333 -30.56 -61.50 -20.05
N PRO A 334 -30.16 -61.56 -21.36
CA PRO A 334 -29.28 -60.65 -22.13
C PRO A 334 -29.51 -60.58 -23.69
N LEU A 335 -28.77 -59.71 -24.40
CA LEU A 335 -27.83 -60.05 -25.52
C LEU A 335 -27.53 -58.87 -26.48
N HIS A 336 -26.21 -58.61 -26.61
CA HIS A 336 -25.41 -58.21 -27.79
C HIS A 336 -26.07 -57.60 -29.04
N SER A 337 -25.52 -56.47 -29.51
CA SER A 337 -24.53 -56.44 -30.62
C SER A 337 -24.26 -55.00 -31.08
N GLU A 338 -22.98 -54.59 -31.11
CA GLU A 338 -22.51 -53.54 -32.02
C GLU A 338 -22.34 -54.12 -33.43
N PRO A 339 -22.32 -53.30 -34.51
CA PRO A 339 -21.04 -52.68 -34.91
C PRO A 339 -21.10 -51.27 -35.54
N GLU A 340 -20.06 -50.49 -35.23
CA GLU A 340 -19.21 -49.61 -36.05
C GLU A 340 -19.68 -48.73 -37.25
N THR A 341 -19.07 -47.54 -37.29
CA THR A 341 -18.75 -46.60 -38.41
C THR A 341 -19.92 -45.75 -38.95
N SER A 342 -19.81 -44.46 -39.31
CA SER A 342 -18.72 -43.74 -39.99
C SER A 342 -18.93 -42.20 -39.92
N ASP A 343 -17.85 -41.51 -40.27
CA ASP A 343 -17.61 -40.08 -40.48
C ASP A 343 -18.67 -39.21 -41.22
N ALA A 344 -18.50 -37.90 -41.01
CA ALA A 344 -18.62 -36.79 -41.98
C ALA A 344 -19.81 -35.79 -41.89
N GLU A 345 -19.39 -34.56 -41.55
CA GLU A 345 -19.67 -33.27 -42.22
C GLU A 345 -21.10 -32.68 -42.35
N MET A 346 -21.21 -31.49 -41.72
CA MET A 346 -21.59 -30.20 -42.32
C MET A 346 -22.78 -30.15 -43.30
N GLY A 347 -23.90 -29.56 -42.85
CA GLY A 347 -25.01 -29.19 -43.74
C GLY A 347 -26.10 -28.31 -43.12
N ARG A 348 -25.93 -26.99 -43.27
CA ARG A 348 -26.90 -25.87 -43.14
C ARG A 348 -28.39 -26.24 -43.38
N PRO A 349 -29.33 -25.43 -42.83
CA PRO A 349 -30.37 -24.91 -43.69
C PRO A 349 -30.60 -23.40 -43.55
N LYS A 350 -30.54 -22.70 -44.70
CA LYS A 350 -31.25 -21.43 -44.94
C LYS A 350 -32.63 -21.77 -45.50
N LYS A 351 -33.71 -21.15 -44.99
CA LYS A 351 -34.85 -20.73 -45.82
C LYS A 351 -35.45 -19.41 -45.32
N LYS A 352 -35.40 -18.41 -46.22
CA LYS A 352 -36.16 -17.15 -46.20
C LYS A 352 -37.56 -17.39 -46.80
N ALA A 353 -38.55 -16.64 -46.32
CA ALA A 353 -39.68 -16.07 -47.07
C ALA A 353 -40.51 -15.18 -46.11
N ARG A 354 -41.09 -14.01 -46.42
CA ARG A 354 -41.14 -13.11 -47.59
C ARG A 354 -42.09 -11.93 -47.22
N LYS A 355 -41.90 -10.76 -47.88
CA LYS A 355 -42.81 -9.60 -48.07
C LYS A 355 -42.58 -8.42 -47.11
N GLU A 356 -42.54 -7.16 -47.55
CA GLU A 356 -42.87 -6.51 -48.85
C GLU A 356 -41.68 -5.82 -49.51
#